data_AF-A0A7W4IPC6-F1
#
_entry.id   AF-A0A7W4IPC6-F1
#
_cell.length_a   1.000
_cell.length_b   1.000
_cell.length_c   1.000
_cell.angle_alpha   90.00
_cell.angle_beta   90.00
_cell.angle_gamma   90.00
#
_symmetry.space_group_name_H-M   'P 1'
#
loop_
_entity.id
_entity.type
_entity.pdbx_description
1 polymer ?
#
loop_
_entity_poly.entity_id
_entity_poly.type
_entity_poly.pdbx_seq_one_letter_code
_entity_poly.pdbx_strand_id
1 'polypeptide(L)'
;MILYSSVKRLTKTENGKVVIPEDVFKFLITTYLRTVPFDEAAYLRANPDVDAAIHRGELKSGHDHFIQVGFFEGRDTDGKEFDEKWYLKNNPDVAASVLRGEWTNGKMHWLNVGRAELRAPSKALEPVYDTWRGFCAA
;
A
#
# COMPACT_ATOMS: atom_id res chain seq x y z
N MET A 1 2.39 -13.69 -18.99
CA MET A 1 2.91 -14.63 -17.96
C MET A 1 4.41 -14.78 -18.17
N ILE A 2 5.24 -14.31 -17.23
CA ILE A 2 6.71 -14.47 -17.30
C ILE A 2 7.07 -15.82 -16.68
N LEU A 3 7.86 -16.63 -17.39
CA LEU A 3 8.30 -17.92 -16.88
C LEU A 3 9.29 -17.75 -15.71
N TYR A 4 9.12 -18.55 -14.67
CA TYR A 4 10.04 -18.56 -13.52
C TYR A 4 11.51 -18.76 -13.92
N SER A 5 11.79 -19.60 -14.92
CA SER A 5 13.14 -19.80 -15.46
C SER A 5 13.77 -18.52 -16.02
N SER A 6 12.98 -17.56 -16.48
CA SER A 6 13.48 -16.27 -16.93
C SER A 6 13.82 -15.35 -15.77
N VAL A 7 12.98 -15.33 -14.74
CA VAL A 7 13.24 -14.56 -13.50
C VAL A 7 14.45 -15.11 -12.75
N LYS A 8 14.54 -16.44 -12.61
CA LYS A 8 15.63 -17.12 -11.89
C LYS A 8 17.03 -16.77 -12.43
N ARG A 9 17.15 -16.46 -13.71
CA ARG A 9 18.43 -16.03 -14.32
C ARG A 9 18.88 -14.64 -13.88
N LEU A 10 17.96 -13.84 -13.35
CA LEU A 10 18.18 -12.47 -12.88
C LEU A 10 18.31 -12.41 -11.35
N THR A 11 18.23 -13.55 -10.66
CA THR A 11 18.36 -13.62 -9.20
C THR A 11 19.64 -14.34 -8.79
N LYS A 12 20.04 -14.15 -7.53
CA LYS A 12 21.16 -14.88 -6.91
C LYS A 12 20.69 -15.56 -5.64
N THR A 13 21.40 -16.58 -5.18
CA THR A 13 21.16 -17.17 -3.86
C THR A 13 22.29 -16.78 -2.93
N GLU A 14 21.97 -16.15 -1.81
CA GLU A 14 22.91 -15.73 -0.78
C GLU A 14 22.36 -16.18 0.59
N ASN A 15 23.14 -16.94 1.36
CA ASN A 15 22.75 -17.47 2.68
C ASN A 15 21.38 -18.19 2.68
N GLY A 16 21.10 -18.95 1.62
CA GLY A 16 19.82 -19.67 1.45
C GLY A 16 18.63 -18.78 1.07
N LYS A 17 18.83 -17.47 0.90
CA LYS A 17 17.80 -16.51 0.44
C LYS A 17 18.01 -16.16 -1.02
N VAL A 18 16.92 -15.95 -1.75
CA VAL A 18 16.97 -15.45 -3.14
C VAL A 18 17.06 -13.93 -3.10
N VAL A 19 18.15 -13.38 -3.63
CA VAL A 19 18.36 -11.94 -3.81
C VAL A 19 17.86 -11.54 -5.19
N ILE A 20 16.95 -10.57 -5.23
CA ILE A 20 16.34 -10.04 -6.45
C ILE A 20 16.80 -8.58 -6.60
N PRO A 21 17.39 -8.19 -7.75
CA PRO A 21 17.66 -6.79 -8.06
C PRO A 21 16.38 -5.94 -7.99
N GLU A 22 16.48 -4.72 -7.47
CA GLU A 22 15.33 -3.85 -7.22
C GLU A 22 14.54 -3.54 -8.52
N ASP A 23 15.23 -3.35 -9.63
CA ASP A 23 14.65 -3.13 -10.95
C ASP A 23 13.84 -4.35 -11.44
N VAL A 24 14.35 -5.56 -11.21
CA VAL A 24 13.63 -6.81 -11.50
C VAL A 24 12.40 -6.94 -10.62
N PHE A 25 12.53 -6.66 -9.32
CA PHE A 25 11.39 -6.66 -8.40
C PHE A 25 10.30 -5.67 -8.84
N LYS A 26 10.66 -4.40 -9.09
CA LYS A 26 9.73 -3.38 -9.58
C LYS A 26 9.12 -3.76 -10.92
N PHE A 27 9.90 -4.32 -11.84
CA PHE A 27 9.39 -4.78 -13.13
C PHE A 27 8.31 -5.87 -12.96
N LEU A 28 8.56 -6.85 -12.11
CA LEU A 28 7.59 -7.94 -11.86
C LEU A 28 6.30 -7.41 -11.25
N ILE A 29 6.40 -6.56 -10.22
CA ILE A 29 5.23 -5.97 -9.55
C ILE A 29 4.45 -5.07 -10.51
N THR A 30 5.10 -4.10 -11.16
CA THR A 30 4.40 -3.19 -12.08
C THR A 30 3.77 -3.92 -13.27
N THR A 31 4.40 -4.99 -13.76
CA THR A 31 3.81 -5.83 -14.82
C THR A 31 2.57 -6.56 -14.34
N TYR A 32 2.59 -7.09 -13.12
CA TYR A 32 1.41 -7.69 -12.51
C TYR A 32 0.29 -6.67 -12.33
N LEU A 33 0.58 -5.48 -11.77
CA LEU A 33 -0.42 -4.43 -11.51
C LEU A 33 -1.14 -3.98 -12.77
N ARG A 34 -0.46 -3.92 -13.92
CA ARG A 34 -1.10 -3.61 -15.22
C ARG A 34 -2.19 -4.61 -15.64
N THR A 35 -2.23 -5.79 -15.04
CA THR A 35 -3.22 -6.84 -15.34
C THR A 35 -4.35 -6.90 -14.32
N VAL A 36 -4.21 -6.21 -13.19
CA VAL A 36 -5.23 -6.16 -12.14
C VAL A 36 -6.31 -5.16 -12.56
N PRO A 37 -7.61 -5.51 -12.48
CA PRO A 37 -8.68 -4.55 -12.71
C PRO A 37 -8.53 -3.34 -11.79
N PHE A 38 -8.63 -2.14 -12.37
CA PHE A 38 -8.39 -0.89 -11.68
C PHE A 38 -9.52 0.10 -11.96
N ASP A 39 -10.20 0.56 -10.90
CA ASP A 39 -11.20 1.61 -10.98
C ASP A 39 -10.52 2.97 -10.77
N GLU A 40 -10.12 3.59 -11.88
CA GLU A 40 -9.44 4.87 -11.86
C GLU A 40 -10.30 5.99 -11.26
N ALA A 41 -11.63 5.96 -11.47
CA ALA A 41 -12.51 6.97 -10.91
C ALA A 41 -12.63 6.83 -9.37
N ALA A 42 -12.63 5.61 -8.84
CA ALA A 42 -12.53 5.39 -7.40
C ALA A 42 -11.17 5.87 -6.86
N TYR A 43 -10.08 5.54 -7.55
CA TYR A 43 -8.73 5.94 -7.13
C TYR A 43 -8.56 7.46 -7.06
N LEU A 44 -9.00 8.20 -8.08
CA LEU A 44 -8.90 9.65 -8.11
C LEU A 44 -9.77 10.33 -7.05
N ARG A 45 -10.94 9.77 -6.73
CA ARG A 45 -11.75 10.22 -5.59
C ARG A 45 -11.07 9.99 -4.25
N ALA A 46 -10.35 8.89 -4.11
CA ALA A 46 -9.60 8.57 -2.89
C ALA A 46 -8.29 9.36 -2.77
N ASN A 47 -7.73 9.84 -3.89
CA ASN A 47 -6.43 10.53 -3.96
C ASN A 47 -6.55 11.86 -4.74
N PRO A 48 -7.14 12.93 -4.14
CA PRO A 48 -7.37 14.20 -4.81
C PRO A 48 -6.11 14.93 -5.27
N ASP A 49 -4.96 14.64 -4.65
CA ASP A 49 -3.65 15.17 -5.07
C ASP A 49 -3.26 14.65 -6.45
N VAL A 50 -3.55 13.37 -6.74
CA VAL A 50 -3.30 12.74 -8.04
C VAL A 50 -4.25 13.31 -9.10
N ASP A 51 -5.53 13.45 -8.77
CA ASP A 51 -6.52 14.06 -9.66
C ASP A 51 -6.12 15.50 -10.05
N ALA A 52 -5.69 16.29 -9.07
CA ALA A 52 -5.21 17.65 -9.31
C ALA A 52 -3.96 17.68 -10.20
N ALA A 53 -3.02 16.75 -10.01
CA ALA A 53 -1.81 16.66 -10.84
C ALA A 53 -2.12 16.27 -12.30
N ILE A 54 -3.13 15.43 -12.53
CA ILE A 54 -3.64 15.13 -13.88
C ILE A 54 -4.23 16.38 -14.52
N HIS A 55 -5.07 17.14 -13.80
CA HIS A 55 -5.65 18.38 -14.31
C HIS A 55 -4.59 19.45 -14.62
N ARG A 56 -3.45 19.44 -13.94
CA ARG A 56 -2.29 20.30 -14.26
C ARG A 56 -1.44 19.78 -15.43
N GLY A 57 -1.71 18.59 -15.96
CA GLY A 57 -0.94 17.97 -17.03
C GLY A 57 0.40 17.37 -16.59
N GLU A 58 0.62 17.21 -15.28
CA GLU A 58 1.85 16.64 -14.71
C GLU A 58 1.85 15.11 -14.74
N LEU A 59 0.65 14.51 -14.67
CA LEU A 59 0.45 13.07 -14.72
C LEU A 59 -0.43 12.69 -15.91
N LYS A 60 -0.12 11.54 -16.50
CA LYS A 60 -0.87 11.01 -17.65
C LYS A 60 -2.24 10.47 -17.24
N SER A 61 -2.27 9.70 -16.15
CA SER A 61 -3.49 9.07 -15.63
C SER A 61 -3.27 8.60 -14.18
N GLY A 62 -4.36 8.37 -13.45
CA GLY A 62 -4.34 7.81 -12.10
C GLY A 62 -3.88 6.36 -12.10
N HIS A 63 -4.20 5.59 -13.14
CA HIS A 63 -3.71 4.22 -13.29
C HIS A 63 -2.19 4.15 -13.46
N ASP A 64 -1.62 5.02 -14.30
CA ASP A 64 -0.15 5.09 -14.47
C ASP A 64 0.53 5.53 -13.17
N HIS A 65 -0.05 6.54 -12.49
CA HIS A 65 0.42 6.93 -11.16
C HIS A 65 0.38 5.76 -10.16
N PHE A 66 -0.73 5.02 -10.08
CA PHE A 66 -0.87 3.90 -9.15
C PHE A 66 0.18 2.82 -9.42
N ILE A 67 0.39 2.43 -10.68
CA ILE A 67 1.36 1.40 -11.04
C ILE A 67 2.79 1.82 -10.66
N GLN A 68 3.17 3.07 -10.96
CA GLN A 68 4.56 3.51 -10.84
C GLN A 68 4.92 4.01 -9.43
N VAL A 69 3.94 4.57 -8.72
CA VAL A 69 4.16 5.29 -7.46
C VAL A 69 3.16 4.84 -6.40
N GLY A 70 1.86 4.95 -6.70
CA GLY A 70 0.82 4.80 -5.68
C GLY A 70 0.80 3.45 -4.96
N PHE A 71 1.06 2.34 -5.67
CA PHE A 71 1.17 1.02 -5.05
C PHE A 71 2.31 0.95 -4.03
N PHE A 72 3.48 1.47 -4.38
CA PHE A 72 4.67 1.44 -3.51
C PHE A 72 4.55 2.40 -2.32
N GLU A 73 3.75 3.46 -2.46
CA GLU A 73 3.39 4.35 -1.34
C GLU A 73 2.25 3.80 -0.46
N GLY A 74 1.63 2.68 -0.86
CA GLY A 74 0.43 2.14 -0.19
C GLY A 74 -0.76 3.09 -0.27
N ARG A 75 -1.01 3.67 -1.45
CA ARG A 75 -2.19 4.50 -1.71
C ARG A 75 -3.45 3.64 -1.77
N ASP A 76 -4.48 4.13 -1.11
CA ASP A 76 -5.80 3.51 -1.09
C ASP A 76 -6.40 3.52 -2.51
N THR A 77 -6.90 2.35 -2.94
CA THR A 77 -7.42 2.14 -4.29
C THR A 77 -8.88 2.56 -4.48
N ASP A 78 -9.69 2.50 -3.42
CA ASP A 78 -11.14 2.74 -3.52
C ASP A 78 -11.74 3.54 -2.35
N GLY A 79 -10.92 3.98 -1.41
CA GLY A 79 -11.31 4.77 -0.24
C GLY A 79 -11.87 3.94 0.91
N LYS A 80 -11.90 2.61 0.83
CA LYS A 80 -12.55 1.73 1.80
C LYS A 80 -11.58 0.90 2.64
N GLU A 81 -10.28 1.09 2.47
CA GLU A 81 -9.28 0.32 3.22
C GLU A 81 -9.33 0.61 4.72
N PHE A 82 -9.75 1.83 5.10
CA PHE A 82 -9.70 2.32 6.47
C PHE A 82 -11.07 2.41 7.14
N ASP A 83 -11.23 1.76 8.30
CA ASP A 83 -12.40 1.82 9.17
C ASP A 83 -12.03 2.51 10.48
N GLU A 84 -12.38 3.79 10.62
CA GLU A 84 -12.06 4.62 11.80
C GLU A 84 -12.57 4.01 13.11
N LYS A 85 -13.80 3.49 13.13
CA LYS A 85 -14.40 2.96 14.36
C LYS A 85 -13.69 1.69 14.79
N TRP A 86 -13.44 0.79 13.84
CA TRP A 86 -12.71 -0.44 14.13
C TRP A 86 -11.25 -0.14 14.51
N TYR A 87 -10.60 0.77 13.79
CA TYR A 87 -9.20 1.12 14.02
C TYR A 87 -8.98 1.68 15.43
N LEU A 88 -9.77 2.68 15.84
CA LEU A 88 -9.64 3.26 17.18
C LEU A 88 -10.02 2.26 18.28
N LYS A 89 -10.99 1.37 18.04
CA LYS A 89 -11.34 0.32 19.00
C LYS A 89 -10.19 -0.66 19.24
N ASN A 90 -9.43 -1.01 18.21
CA ASN A 90 -8.33 -1.97 18.29
C ASN A 90 -6.97 -1.31 18.59
N ASN A 91 -6.91 0.01 18.63
CA ASN A 91 -5.71 0.79 18.96
C ASN A 91 -6.06 1.82 20.05
N PRO A 92 -6.22 1.40 21.32
CA PRO A 92 -6.66 2.28 22.40
C PRO A 92 -5.71 3.45 22.68
N ASP A 93 -4.41 3.28 22.42
CA ASP A 93 -3.40 4.32 22.49
C ASP A 93 -3.69 5.44 21.48
N VAL A 94 -4.03 5.08 20.24
CA VAL A 94 -4.40 6.03 19.19
C VAL A 94 -5.73 6.72 19.52
N ALA A 95 -6.71 5.97 19.99
CA ALA A 95 -7.98 6.54 20.44
C ALA A 95 -7.76 7.60 21.53
N ALA A 96 -6.89 7.33 22.49
CA ALA A 96 -6.54 8.29 23.53
C ALA A 96 -5.82 9.52 22.96
N SER A 97 -4.90 9.36 22.02
CA SER A 97 -4.22 10.48 21.35
C SER A 97 -5.16 11.35 20.50
N VAL A 98 -6.14 10.76 19.82
CA VAL A 98 -7.18 11.51 19.10
C VAL A 98 -8.03 12.32 20.08
N LEU A 99 -8.42 11.74 21.21
CA LEU A 99 -9.17 12.45 22.26
C LEU A 99 -8.38 13.62 22.87
N ARG A 100 -7.04 13.51 22.96
CA ARG A 100 -6.17 14.60 23.40
C ARG A 100 -5.89 15.65 22.32
N GLY A 101 -6.33 15.43 21.08
CA GLY A 101 -6.10 16.32 19.95
C GLY A 101 -4.70 16.23 19.34
N GLU A 102 -3.91 15.21 19.68
CA GLU A 102 -2.58 14.98 19.10
C GLU A 102 -2.68 14.50 17.64
N TRP A 103 -3.75 13.77 17.33
CA TRP A 103 -4.11 13.36 15.97
C TRP A 103 -5.51 13.86 15.65
N THR A 104 -5.70 14.37 14.43
CA THR A 104 -7.02 14.80 13.95
C THR A 104 -8.03 13.66 13.96
N ASN A 105 -7.59 12.44 13.60
CA ASN A 105 -8.37 11.22 13.60
C ASN A 105 -7.44 10.00 13.47
N GLY A 106 -8.01 8.80 13.61
CA GLY A 106 -7.32 7.53 13.43
C GLY A 106 -6.75 7.35 12.03
N LYS A 107 -7.45 7.81 10.99
CA LYS A 107 -6.94 7.73 9.60
C LYS A 107 -5.62 8.48 9.44
N MET A 108 -5.52 9.69 10.01
CA MET A 108 -4.29 10.49 9.98
C MET A 108 -3.16 9.81 10.74
N HIS A 109 -3.44 9.26 11.93
CA HIS A 109 -2.45 8.45 12.65
C HIS A 109 -1.98 7.26 11.80
N TRP A 110 -2.92 6.50 11.22
CA TRP A 110 -2.59 5.33 10.42
C TRP A 110 -1.71 5.69 9.23
N LEU A 111 -2.10 6.71 8.46
CA LEU A 111 -1.34 7.18 7.30
C LEU A 111 0.11 7.57 7.67
N ASN A 112 0.32 8.22 8.81
CA ASN A 112 1.63 8.76 9.19
C ASN A 112 2.49 7.79 10.03
N VAL A 113 1.85 6.89 10.78
CA VAL A 113 2.53 6.02 11.77
C VAL A 113 2.03 4.59 11.66
N GLY A 114 0.72 4.37 11.76
CA GLY A 114 0.16 3.02 11.92
C GLY A 114 0.49 2.05 10.80
N ARG A 115 0.63 2.52 9.55
CA ARG A 115 1.08 1.69 8.40
C ARG A 115 2.47 1.10 8.63
N ALA A 116 3.42 1.93 9.06
CA ALA A 116 4.81 1.52 9.31
C ALA A 116 4.92 0.54 10.50
N GLU A 117 4.00 0.65 11.45
CA GLU A 117 3.88 -0.27 12.59
C GLU A 117 3.11 -1.56 12.28
N LEU A 118 2.70 -1.78 11.03
CA LEU A 118 1.87 -2.91 10.61
C LEU A 118 0.54 -2.99 11.41
N ARG A 119 -0.06 -1.84 11.74
CA ARG A 119 -1.41 -1.78 12.33
C ARG A 119 -2.44 -1.87 11.21
N ALA A 120 -3.24 -2.93 11.24
CA ALA A 120 -4.32 -3.13 10.28
C ALA A 120 -5.28 -1.92 10.30
N PRO A 121 -5.69 -1.38 9.13
CA PRO A 121 -6.59 -0.23 9.03
C PRO A 121 -8.07 -0.58 9.20
N SER A 122 -8.43 -1.85 9.02
CA SER A 122 -9.80 -2.33 9.09
C SER A 122 -9.82 -3.83 9.38
N LYS A 123 -10.97 -4.32 9.84
CA LYS A 123 -11.19 -5.75 10.08
C LYS A 123 -10.94 -6.61 8.84
N ALA A 124 -11.32 -6.10 7.66
CA ALA A 124 -11.19 -6.84 6.41
C ALA A 124 -9.71 -7.09 6.04
N LEU A 125 -8.81 -6.18 6.43
CA LEU A 125 -7.39 -6.25 6.13
C LEU A 125 -6.56 -6.89 7.24
N GLU A 126 -7.14 -7.12 8.43
CA GLU A 126 -6.46 -7.77 9.56
C GLU A 126 -5.73 -9.08 9.17
N PRO A 127 -6.34 -10.05 8.44
CA PRO A 127 -5.63 -11.27 8.06
C PRO A 127 -4.42 -11.05 7.15
N VAL A 128 -4.48 -10.04 6.27
CA VAL A 128 -3.36 -9.68 5.40
C VAL A 128 -2.22 -9.11 6.23
N TYR A 129 -2.53 -8.23 7.17
CA TYR A 129 -1.55 -7.65 8.08
C TYR A 129 -0.93 -8.71 9.02
N ASP A 130 -1.71 -9.69 9.48
CA ASP A 130 -1.20 -10.83 10.26
C ASP A 130 -0.16 -11.63 9.48
N THR A 131 -0.43 -11.87 8.20
CA THR A 131 0.51 -12.55 7.30
C THR A 131 1.83 -11.78 7.23
N TRP A 132 1.77 -10.45 7.06
CA TRP A 132 2.97 -9.61 7.03
C TRP A 132 3.71 -9.58 8.36
N ARG A 133 3.00 -9.47 9.49
CA ARG A 133 3.61 -9.51 10.82
C ARG A 133 4.35 -10.83 11.06
N GLY A 134 3.75 -11.95 10.68
CA GLY A 134 4.39 -13.27 10.76
C GLY A 134 5.62 -13.37 9.87
N PHE A 135 5.57 -12.84 8.65
CA PHE A 135 6.70 -12.83 7.73
C PHE A 135 7.86 -11.96 8.21
N CYS A 136 7.58 -10.75 8.72
CA CYS A 136 8.61 -9.81 9.17
C CYS A 136 9.25 -10.20 10.51
N ALA A 137 8.59 -11.03 11.32
CA ALA A 137 9.12 -11.51 12.59
C ALA A 137 10.06 -12.73 12.45
N ALA A 138 10.18 -13.31 11.26
CA ALA A 138 10.99 -14.50 10.94
C ALA A 138 12.35 -14.13 10.30
#